data_AF-A0A968CEW3-F1
#
_entry.id   AF-A0A968CEW3-F1
#
_cell.length_a   1.000
_cell.length_b   1.000
_cell.length_c   1.000
_cell.angle_alpha   90.00
_cell.angle_beta   90.00
_cell.angle_gamma   90.00
#
_symmetry.space_group_name_H-M   'P 1'
#
loop_
_entity.id
_entity.type
_entity.pdbx_description
1 polymer ?
#
loop_
_entity_poly.entity_id
_entity_poly.type
_entity_poly.pdbx_seq_one_letter_code
_entity_poly.pdbx_strand_id
1 'polypeptide(L)'
;MTAERTDGRGRLLSPVVRKLVREHGVDVSRIEGSGVGGRVTRRDVEAFLASDVAEPGPAEAPAAEPEPVEPERAEPEAAPAAPAAPAAPAAAAAGGGDEVVPLSRLRVRIAENMVAAKRTAAHVWTSVEVDYERVERVRRAHKESFRAEEGFSLTYLPFIARATIDALREFPVVNSSLDLEAKTATFHRAVHLGVAIDLDQGG
;
A
#
# COMPACT_ATOMS: atom_id res chain seq x y z
N MET A 1 -18.73 4.43 6.90
CA MET A 1 -19.38 3.58 7.92
C MET A 1 -18.81 2.16 7.78
N THR A 2 -17.61 1.92 8.31
CA THR A 2 -16.94 0.62 8.23
C THR A 2 -17.53 -0.30 9.29
N ALA A 3 -18.24 -1.33 8.85
CA ALA A 3 -18.84 -2.32 9.73
C ALA A 3 -17.75 -3.14 10.44
N GLU A 4 -17.50 -2.79 11.70
CA GLU A 4 -16.71 -3.58 12.64
C GLU A 4 -17.52 -4.81 13.05
N ARG A 5 -17.10 -5.98 12.56
CA ARG A 5 -17.65 -7.27 13.02
C ARG A 5 -16.61 -7.97 13.88
N THR A 6 -17.04 -8.25 15.09
CA THR A 6 -16.33 -8.96 16.15
C THR A 6 -16.41 -10.47 15.92
N ASP A 7 -15.40 -11.20 16.39
CA ASP A 7 -15.45 -12.67 16.49
C ASP A 7 -16.41 -13.12 17.62
N GLY A 8 -16.71 -14.42 17.73
CA GLY A 8 -17.58 -15.03 18.75
C GLY A 8 -17.18 -14.77 20.22
N ARG A 9 -16.04 -14.10 20.47
CA ARG A 9 -15.60 -13.57 21.77
C ARG A 9 -15.50 -12.03 21.83
N GLY A 10 -16.10 -11.30 20.90
CA GLY A 10 -16.12 -9.83 20.92
C GLY A 10 -14.83 -9.15 20.43
N ARG A 11 -13.86 -9.89 19.87
CA ARG A 11 -12.55 -9.34 19.48
C ARG A 11 -12.58 -8.73 18.07
N LEU A 12 -12.03 -7.52 17.93
CA LEU A 12 -11.93 -6.79 16.66
C LEU A 12 -10.77 -7.33 15.82
N LEU A 13 -11.06 -7.89 14.64
CA LEU A 13 -10.07 -8.48 13.74
C LEU A 13 -9.75 -7.58 12.55
N SER A 14 -8.45 -7.39 12.30
CA SER A 14 -7.94 -6.67 11.12
C SER A 14 -8.31 -7.41 9.82
N PRO A 15 -8.65 -6.70 8.71
CA PRO A 15 -9.03 -7.32 7.44
C PRO A 15 -8.02 -8.32 6.89
N VAL A 16 -6.74 -8.10 7.15
CA VAL A 16 -5.64 -8.97 6.74
C VAL A 16 -5.67 -10.31 7.49
N VAL A 17 -5.87 -10.26 8.81
CA VAL A 17 -5.96 -11.44 9.68
C VAL A 17 -7.20 -12.26 9.29
N ARG A 18 -8.32 -11.59 8.97
CA ARG A 18 -9.56 -12.24 8.49
C ARG A 18 -9.36 -13.01 7.19
N LYS A 19 -8.54 -12.50 6.27
CA LYS A 19 -8.20 -13.19 5.01
C LYS A 19 -7.34 -14.41 5.30
N LEU A 20 -6.30 -14.25 6.12
CA LEU A 20 -5.32 -15.30 6.43
C LEU A 20 -5.94 -16.50 7.17
N VAL A 21 -6.79 -16.22 8.16
CA VAL A 21 -7.55 -17.21 8.94
C VAL A 21 -8.48 -18.04 8.04
N ARG A 22 -9.15 -17.40 7.07
CA ARG A 22 -10.06 -18.08 6.14
C ARG A 22 -9.32 -18.96 5.14
N GLU A 23 -8.16 -18.50 4.68
CA GLU A 23 -7.33 -19.25 3.73
C GLU A 23 -6.71 -20.50 4.35
N HIS A 24 -6.39 -20.45 5.65
CA HIS A 24 -5.74 -21.56 6.35
C HIS A 24 -6.68 -22.33 7.29
N GLY A 25 -7.97 -22.01 7.30
CA GLY A 25 -8.97 -22.69 8.13
C GLY A 25 -8.73 -22.61 9.65
N VAL A 26 -7.99 -21.61 10.11
CA VAL A 26 -7.54 -21.49 11.49
C VAL A 26 -8.66 -20.96 12.38
N ASP A 27 -8.82 -21.50 13.59
CA ASP A 27 -9.77 -20.99 14.57
C ASP A 27 -9.12 -19.88 15.42
N VAL A 28 -9.58 -18.64 15.24
CA VAL A 28 -9.08 -17.45 15.93
C VAL A 28 -9.30 -17.50 17.44
N SER A 29 -10.27 -18.30 17.90
CA SER A 29 -10.54 -18.49 19.32
C SER A 29 -9.43 -19.23 20.07
N ARG A 30 -8.53 -19.91 19.32
CA ARG A 30 -7.39 -20.68 19.86
C ARG A 30 -6.09 -19.88 19.87
N ILE A 31 -6.07 -18.70 19.27
CA ILE A 31 -4.88 -17.86 19.16
C ILE A 31 -4.90 -16.79 20.26
N GLU A 32 -3.85 -16.76 21.07
CA GLU A 32 -3.58 -15.65 21.97
C GLU A 32 -3.06 -14.45 21.18
N GLY A 33 -3.83 -13.36 21.15
CA GLY A 33 -3.46 -12.14 20.43
C GLY A 33 -2.47 -11.30 21.22
N SER A 34 -1.30 -11.04 20.65
CA SER A 34 -0.26 -10.20 21.28
C SER A 34 -0.44 -8.69 21.02
N GLY A 35 -1.45 -8.30 20.26
CA GLY A 35 -1.71 -6.91 19.89
C GLY A 35 -2.37 -6.08 20.99
N VAL A 36 -2.21 -4.75 20.92
CA VAL A 36 -2.77 -3.77 21.87
C VAL A 36 -4.28 -3.96 22.05
N GLY A 37 -4.69 -4.31 23.27
CA GLY A 37 -6.09 -4.61 23.61
C GLY A 37 -6.55 -6.03 23.31
N GLY A 38 -5.63 -7.01 23.26
CA GLY A 38 -5.94 -8.42 23.03
C GLY A 38 -6.30 -8.75 21.57
N ARG A 39 -5.81 -7.93 20.64
CA ARG A 39 -6.04 -8.10 19.20
C ARG A 39 -5.09 -9.15 18.63
N VAL A 40 -5.62 -10.01 17.77
CA VAL A 40 -4.84 -11.02 17.05
C VAL A 40 -4.15 -10.35 15.87
N THR A 41 -2.82 -10.45 15.81
CA THR A 41 -1.99 -9.90 14.74
C THR A 41 -1.67 -10.95 13.70
N ARG A 42 -1.17 -10.53 12.53
CA ARG A 42 -0.72 -11.46 11.47
C ARG A 42 0.32 -12.46 12.02
N ARG A 43 1.23 -11.96 12.85
CA ARG A 43 2.35 -12.71 13.43
C ARG A 43 1.86 -13.83 14.37
N ASP A 44 0.76 -13.59 15.08
CA ASP A 44 0.17 -14.58 15.99
C ASP A 44 -0.48 -15.75 15.23
N VAL A 45 -1.11 -15.47 14.07
CA VAL A 45 -1.67 -16.52 13.18
C VAL A 45 -0.56 -17.32 12.50
N GLU A 46 0.49 -16.66 12.04
CA GLU A 46 1.65 -17.32 11.43
C GLU A 46 2.41 -18.17 12.46
N ALA A 47 2.54 -17.69 13.70
CA ALA A 47 3.13 -18.45 14.79
C ALA A 47 2.27 -19.66 15.17
N PHE A 48 0.94 -19.53 15.23
CA PHE A 48 0.04 -20.65 15.47
C PHE A 48 0.13 -21.72 14.38
N LEU A 49 0.18 -21.31 13.11
CA LEU A 49 0.37 -22.20 11.97
C LEU A 49 1.74 -22.91 11.98
N ALA A 50 2.79 -22.24 12.45
CA ALA A 50 4.11 -22.86 12.60
C ALA A 50 4.13 -23.86 13.77
N SER A 51 3.34 -23.62 14.82
CA SER A 51 3.23 -24.49 16.00
C SER A 51 2.30 -25.70 15.77
N ASP A 52 1.24 -25.58 14.96
CA ASP A 52 0.34 -26.71 14.60
C ASP A 52 1.03 -27.74 13.67
N VAL A 53 2.20 -27.42 13.12
CA VAL A 53 3.07 -28.38 12.40
C VAL A 53 4.02 -29.12 13.37
N ALA A 54 3.96 -28.82 14.66
CA ALA A 54 4.77 -29.44 15.69
C ALA A 54 3.89 -29.99 16.83
N GLU A 55 3.26 -31.13 16.58
CA GLU A 55 2.73 -32.01 17.64
C GLU A 55 3.19 -33.47 17.41
N PRO A 56 3.25 -34.30 18.48
CA PRO A 56 4.37 -35.20 18.75
C PRO A 56 4.01 -36.70 18.78
N GLY A 57 5.05 -37.53 18.61
CA GLY A 57 5.14 -38.95 19.01
C GLY A 57 4.93 -40.00 17.89
N PRO A 58 5.35 -41.28 18.05
CA PRO A 58 6.11 -41.91 19.14
C PRO A 58 7.36 -42.73 18.71
N ALA A 59 8.10 -43.14 19.74
CA ALA A 59 9.18 -44.12 19.86
C ALA A 59 9.38 -45.20 18.78
N GLU A 60 10.64 -45.34 18.34
CA GLU A 60 11.30 -46.64 18.16
C GLU A 60 12.82 -46.50 18.45
N ALA A 61 13.35 -47.47 19.19
CA ALA A 61 14.75 -47.67 19.58
C ALA A 61 15.04 -49.19 19.45
N PRO A 62 16.29 -49.68 19.61
CA PRO A 62 17.58 -49.23 19.08
C PRO A 62 18.41 -50.40 18.47
N ALA A 63 19.38 -50.12 17.60
CA ALA A 63 20.56 -50.96 17.30
C ALA A 63 21.43 -50.21 16.27
N ALA A 64 22.75 -50.03 16.37
CA ALA A 64 23.76 -50.61 17.23
C ALA A 64 24.94 -49.63 17.33
N GLU A 65 25.54 -49.57 18.51
CA GLU A 65 26.88 -49.06 18.80
C GLU A 65 27.93 -50.14 18.43
N PRO A 66 29.18 -49.78 18.12
CA PRO A 66 30.17 -49.60 19.20
C PRO A 66 31.10 -48.37 19.03
N GLU A 67 31.22 -47.57 20.09
CA GLU A 67 32.41 -47.22 20.91
C GLU A 67 33.84 -47.25 20.28
N PRO A 68 34.84 -46.55 20.87
CA PRO A 68 34.90 -45.13 21.24
C PRO A 68 36.27 -44.49 20.88
N VAL A 69 36.32 -43.17 20.66
CA VAL A 69 37.58 -42.41 20.73
C VAL A 69 37.30 -41.05 21.39
N GLU A 70 37.63 -40.94 22.67
CA GLU A 70 38.09 -39.68 23.27
C GLU A 70 39.49 -39.34 22.72
N PRO A 71 39.97 -38.08 22.75
CA PRO A 71 39.50 -36.94 23.55
C PRO A 71 39.31 -35.64 22.73
N GLU A 72 38.69 -34.61 23.31
CA GLU A 72 39.33 -33.29 23.55
C GLU A 72 38.27 -32.28 23.99
N ARG A 73 38.50 -31.68 25.17
CA ARG A 73 37.65 -30.66 25.77
C ARG A 73 37.95 -29.33 25.10
N ALA A 74 37.12 -28.94 24.13
CA ALA A 74 37.12 -27.59 23.57
C ALA A 74 36.13 -26.69 24.33
N GLU A 75 36.62 -25.51 24.71
CA GLU A 75 35.84 -24.39 25.23
C GLU A 75 34.72 -23.98 24.26
N PRO A 76 33.60 -23.41 24.74
CA PRO A 76 32.47 -23.06 23.89
C PRO A 76 32.86 -21.97 22.88
N GLU A 77 32.97 -22.39 21.63
CA GLU A 77 33.11 -21.53 20.46
C GLU A 77 31.88 -20.60 20.37
N ALA A 78 32.16 -19.29 20.37
CA ALA A 78 31.16 -18.25 20.28
C ALA A 78 30.32 -18.44 19.02
N ALA A 79 29.00 -18.55 19.21
CA ALA A 79 28.04 -18.56 18.13
C ALA A 79 28.28 -17.36 17.18
N PRO A 80 28.25 -17.56 15.86
CA PRO A 80 28.46 -16.48 14.91
C PRO A 80 27.39 -15.41 15.13
N ALA A 81 27.84 -14.19 15.42
CA ALA A 81 26.98 -13.04 15.55
C ALA A 81 26.14 -12.89 14.28
N ALA A 82 24.81 -12.83 14.45
CA ALA A 82 23.89 -12.47 13.38
C ALA A 82 24.39 -11.19 12.69
N PRO A 83 24.31 -11.10 11.35
CA PRO A 83 24.76 -9.92 10.64
C PRO A 83 24.03 -8.70 11.19
N ALA A 84 24.80 -7.73 11.70
CA ALA A 84 24.28 -6.46 12.17
C ALA A 84 23.43 -5.86 11.04
N ALA A 85 22.20 -5.48 11.39
CA ALA A 85 21.35 -4.72 10.49
C ALA A 85 22.15 -3.51 9.97
N PRO A 86 22.06 -3.18 8.66
CA PRO A 86 22.78 -2.03 8.12
C PRO A 86 22.41 -0.80 8.95
N ALA A 87 23.43 -0.15 9.50
CA ALA A 87 23.27 1.10 10.22
C ALA A 87 22.49 2.07 9.32
N ALA A 88 21.40 2.63 9.86
CA ALA A 88 20.67 3.68 9.17
C ALA A 88 21.68 4.78 8.78
N PRO A 89 21.61 5.31 7.53
CA PRO A 89 22.52 6.37 7.13
C PRO A 89 22.39 7.51 8.14
N ALA A 90 23.54 7.92 8.71
CA ALA A 90 23.59 9.03 9.63
C ALA A 90 22.91 10.23 8.96
N ALA A 91 21.79 10.68 9.53
CA ALA A 91 21.13 11.89 9.07
C ALA A 91 22.19 12.99 9.01
N ALA A 92 22.31 13.66 7.86
CA ALA A 92 23.20 14.79 7.72
C ALA A 92 22.93 15.73 8.90
N ALA A 93 23.98 15.99 9.70
CA ALA A 93 23.83 16.83 10.88
C ALA A 93 23.33 18.19 10.39
N ALA A 94 22.08 18.49 10.74
CA ALA A 94 21.48 19.79 10.56
C ALA A 94 22.45 20.84 11.13
N GLY A 95 22.65 21.95 10.42
CA GLY A 95 23.44 23.06 10.94
C GLY A 95 22.85 23.57 12.26
N GLY A 96 23.61 24.38 13.01
CA GLY A 96 23.24 24.82 14.38
C GLY A 96 21.94 25.63 14.53
N GLY A 97 21.11 25.75 13.49
CA GLY A 97 19.75 26.30 13.53
C GLY A 97 18.74 25.52 12.67
N ASP A 98 19.11 24.36 12.15
CA ASP A 98 18.26 23.59 11.24
C ASP A 98 17.40 22.57 12.01
N GLU A 99 16.11 22.51 11.67
CA GLU A 99 15.20 21.49 12.18
C GLU A 99 15.03 20.37 11.14
N VAL A 100 15.28 19.12 11.55
CA VAL A 100 15.06 17.95 10.71
C VAL A 100 13.75 17.29 11.12
N VAL A 101 12.74 17.41 10.28
CA VAL A 101 11.43 16.78 10.49
C VAL A 101 11.34 15.49 9.66
N PRO A 102 11.03 14.33 10.26
CA PRO A 102 10.84 13.10 9.50
C PRO A 102 9.61 13.19 8.59
N LEU A 103 9.75 12.70 7.35
CA LEU A 103 8.64 12.67 6.40
C LEU A 103 7.68 11.49 6.68
N SER A 104 6.38 11.71 6.47
CA SER A 104 5.40 10.63 6.48
C SER A 104 5.67 9.63 5.35
N ARG A 105 5.24 8.37 5.53
CA ARG A 105 5.39 7.33 4.49
C ARG A 105 4.70 7.73 3.18
N LEU A 106 3.54 8.39 3.26
CA LEU A 106 2.83 8.88 2.09
C LEU A 106 3.67 9.93 1.37
N ARG A 107 4.22 10.91 2.11
CA ARG A 107 5.05 11.97 1.56
C ARG A 107 6.32 11.45 0.88
N VAL A 108 6.98 10.45 1.48
CA VAL A 108 8.12 9.77 0.85
C VAL A 108 7.71 9.15 -0.48
N ARG A 109 6.59 8.42 -0.52
CA ARG A 109 6.15 7.75 -1.75
C ARG A 109 5.72 8.73 -2.86
N ILE A 110 5.07 9.81 -2.49
CA ILE A 110 4.74 10.91 -3.42
C ILE A 110 6.03 11.49 -4.00
N ALA A 111 7.02 11.79 -3.14
CA ALA A 111 8.29 12.36 -3.58
C ALA A 111 9.04 11.42 -4.55
N GLU A 112 9.13 10.13 -4.23
CA GLU A 112 9.73 9.12 -5.13
C GLU A 112 9.07 9.13 -6.52
N ASN A 113 7.74 9.08 -6.56
CA ASN A 113 6.98 9.07 -7.82
C ASN A 113 7.14 10.38 -8.60
N MET A 114 7.15 11.53 -7.92
CA MET A 114 7.34 12.84 -8.56
C MET A 114 8.73 12.96 -9.18
N VAL A 115 9.78 12.53 -8.47
CA VAL A 115 11.15 12.52 -8.98
C VAL A 115 11.27 11.57 -10.18
N ALA A 116 10.71 10.36 -10.09
CA ALA A 116 10.69 9.42 -11.19
C ALA A 116 9.98 10.00 -12.43
N ALA A 117 8.79 10.58 -12.27
CA ALA A 117 8.04 11.20 -13.36
C ALA A 117 8.84 12.31 -14.05
N LYS A 118 9.51 13.18 -13.28
CA LYS A 118 10.34 14.26 -13.82
C LYS A 118 11.57 13.79 -14.59
N ARG A 119 12.18 12.67 -14.17
CA ARG A 119 13.34 12.10 -14.85
C ARG A 119 12.96 11.42 -16.15
N THR A 120 11.83 10.72 -16.17
CA THR A 120 11.42 9.89 -17.31
C THR A 120 10.75 10.70 -18.43
N ALA A 121 9.94 11.70 -18.08
CA ALA A 121 9.16 12.44 -19.08
C ALA A 121 9.80 13.79 -19.45
N ALA A 122 9.96 14.02 -20.75
CA ALA A 122 10.29 15.32 -21.31
C ALA A 122 9.05 16.23 -21.26
N HIS A 123 8.91 16.99 -20.18
CA HIS A 123 7.75 17.85 -19.97
C HIS A 123 7.83 19.11 -20.81
N VAL A 124 6.83 19.31 -21.67
CA VAL A 124 6.53 20.59 -22.31
C VAL A 124 5.16 21.07 -21.83
N TRP A 125 4.97 22.38 -21.80
CA TRP A 125 3.70 22.99 -21.40
C TRP A 125 3.14 23.82 -22.54
N THR A 126 1.82 23.86 -22.63
CA THR A 126 1.08 24.68 -23.58
C THR A 126 -0.15 25.20 -22.85
N SER A 127 -0.48 26.47 -23.08
CA SER A 127 -1.66 27.12 -22.52
C SER A 127 -2.60 27.53 -23.63
N VAL A 128 -3.90 27.32 -23.40
CA VAL A 128 -4.96 27.81 -24.28
C VAL A 128 -6.03 28.48 -23.43
N GLU A 129 -6.62 29.55 -23.95
CA GLU A 129 -7.76 30.20 -23.34
C GLU A 129 -9.05 29.60 -23.90
N VAL A 130 -10.02 29.35 -23.03
CA VAL A 130 -11.29 28.71 -23.40
C VAL A 130 -12.43 29.55 -22.85
N ASP A 131 -13.36 29.91 -23.72
CA ASP A 131 -14.59 30.63 -23.34
C ASP A 131 -15.61 29.65 -22.73
N TYR A 132 -16.10 29.98 -21.54
CA TYR A 132 -17.06 29.20 -20.76
C TYR A 132 -18.50 29.71 -20.86
N GLU A 133 -18.80 30.76 -21.63
CA GLU A 133 -20.13 31.38 -21.67
C GLU A 133 -21.25 30.36 -21.93
N ARG A 134 -21.03 29.44 -22.88
CA ARG A 134 -22.00 28.38 -23.21
C ARG A 134 -22.18 27.37 -22.08
N VAL A 135 -21.08 26.99 -21.42
CA VAL A 135 -21.10 26.08 -20.28
C VAL A 135 -21.85 26.72 -19.11
N GLU A 136 -21.59 28.00 -18.83
CA GLU A 136 -22.25 28.71 -17.73
C GLU A 136 -23.75 28.89 -17.98
N ARG A 137 -24.16 29.11 -19.25
CA ARG A 137 -25.57 29.18 -19.61
C ARG A 137 -26.32 27.89 -19.27
N VAL A 138 -25.74 26.74 -19.62
CA VAL A 138 -26.30 25.41 -19.30
C VAL A 138 -26.27 25.18 -17.79
N ARG A 139 -25.14 25.44 -17.14
CA ARG A 139 -25.00 25.27 -15.69
C ARG A 139 -26.04 26.10 -14.93
N ARG A 140 -26.24 27.36 -15.30
CA ARG A 140 -27.22 28.25 -14.66
C ARG A 140 -28.65 27.75 -14.83
N ALA A 141 -28.99 27.17 -15.98
CA ALA A 141 -30.32 26.63 -16.24
C ALA A 141 -30.62 25.37 -15.39
N HIS A 142 -29.61 24.57 -15.06
CA HIS A 142 -29.79 23.26 -14.41
C HIS A 142 -29.24 23.16 -12.97
N LYS A 143 -28.52 24.17 -12.46
CA LYS A 143 -27.85 24.11 -11.15
C LYS A 143 -28.81 23.86 -9.99
N GLU A 144 -30.03 24.38 -10.06
CA GLU A 144 -31.02 24.29 -8.96
C GLU A 144 -31.66 22.90 -8.94
N SER A 145 -32.12 22.41 -10.09
CA SER A 145 -32.67 21.06 -10.20
C SER A 145 -31.62 20.00 -9.84
N PHE A 146 -30.41 20.13 -10.37
CA PHE A 146 -29.31 19.22 -10.06
C PHE A 146 -28.98 19.20 -8.57
N ARG A 147 -28.96 20.37 -7.91
CA ARG A 147 -28.72 20.45 -6.47
C ARG A 147 -29.84 19.81 -5.66
N ALA A 148 -31.09 19.95 -6.11
CA ALA A 148 -32.23 19.33 -5.44
C ALA A 148 -32.22 17.79 -5.59
N GLU A 149 -31.77 17.27 -6.73
CA GLU A 149 -31.73 15.84 -7.04
C GLU A 149 -30.52 15.14 -6.38
N GLU A 150 -29.33 15.70 -6.51
CA GLU A 150 -28.06 15.05 -6.14
C GLU A 150 -27.53 15.49 -4.76
N GLY A 151 -28.08 16.56 -4.19
CA GLY A 151 -27.67 17.09 -2.88
C GLY A 151 -26.36 17.90 -2.88
N PHE A 152 -25.70 18.06 -4.03
CA PHE A 152 -24.52 18.90 -4.20
C PHE A 152 -24.61 19.80 -5.44
N SER A 153 -23.77 20.84 -5.50
CA SER A 153 -23.86 21.84 -6.55
C SER A 153 -23.26 21.34 -7.86
N LEU A 154 -23.90 21.70 -8.99
CA LEU A 154 -23.32 21.48 -10.32
C LEU A 154 -22.12 22.42 -10.52
N THR A 155 -20.92 21.83 -10.52
CA THR A 155 -19.64 22.53 -10.75
C THR A 155 -19.24 22.47 -12.23
N TYR A 156 -18.12 23.10 -12.59
CA TYR A 156 -17.56 23.01 -13.94
C TYR A 156 -16.80 21.71 -14.20
N LEU A 157 -16.34 21.02 -13.15
CA LEU A 157 -15.56 19.79 -13.25
C LEU A 157 -16.22 18.70 -14.11
N PRO A 158 -17.53 18.37 -14.01
CA PRO A 158 -18.15 17.37 -14.87
C PRO A 158 -18.13 17.74 -16.36
N PHE A 159 -18.25 19.02 -16.70
CA PHE A 159 -18.15 19.49 -18.09
C PHE A 159 -16.72 19.29 -18.63
N ILE A 160 -15.71 19.64 -17.84
CA ILE A 160 -14.30 19.45 -18.17
C ILE A 160 -13.98 17.97 -18.29
N ALA A 161 -14.38 17.16 -17.31
CA ALA A 161 -14.16 15.71 -17.31
C ALA A 161 -14.74 15.05 -18.55
N ARG A 162 -15.98 15.41 -18.92
CA ARG A 162 -16.63 14.87 -20.11
C ARG A 162 -15.91 15.30 -21.40
N ALA A 163 -15.58 16.58 -21.53
CA ALA A 163 -14.85 17.09 -22.69
C ALA A 163 -13.47 16.41 -22.84
N THR A 164 -12.74 16.22 -21.74
CA THR A 164 -11.45 15.51 -21.73
C THR A 164 -11.61 14.05 -22.18
N ILE A 165 -12.63 13.33 -21.70
CA ILE A 165 -12.88 11.93 -22.11
C ILE A 165 -13.17 11.83 -23.60
N ASP A 166 -14.00 12.73 -24.13
CA ASP A 166 -14.34 12.73 -25.56
C ASP A 166 -13.10 13.07 -26.41
N ALA A 167 -12.28 14.05 -26.00
CA ALA A 167 -11.03 14.40 -26.67
C ALA A 167 -10.01 13.24 -26.64
N LEU A 168 -9.84 12.55 -25.52
CA LEU A 168 -8.91 11.41 -25.40
C LEU A 168 -9.30 10.24 -26.31
N ARG A 169 -10.59 10.09 -26.64
CA ARG A 169 -11.07 9.08 -27.60
C ARG A 169 -10.78 9.48 -29.04
N GLU A 170 -10.88 10.77 -29.36
CA GLU A 170 -10.57 11.32 -30.68
C GLU A 170 -9.05 11.33 -30.96
N PHE A 171 -8.23 11.54 -29.92
CA PHE A 171 -6.77 11.58 -30.01
C PHE A 171 -6.10 10.48 -29.17
N PRO A 172 -6.11 9.20 -29.60
CA PRO A 172 -5.59 8.07 -28.82
C PRO A 172 -4.10 8.16 -28.45
N VAL A 173 -3.32 8.93 -29.20
CA VAL A 173 -1.89 9.16 -28.91
C VAL A 173 -1.70 9.76 -27.51
N VAL A 174 -2.63 10.61 -27.06
CA VAL A 174 -2.57 11.24 -25.73
C VAL A 174 -2.95 10.24 -24.63
N ASN A 175 -3.81 9.27 -24.92
CA ASN A 175 -4.19 8.19 -24.01
C ASN A 175 -3.32 6.94 -24.21
N SER A 176 -1.99 7.11 -24.25
CA SER A 176 -1.04 6.03 -24.49
C SER A 176 0.02 5.93 -23.39
N SER A 177 0.68 4.78 -23.29
CA SER A 177 1.83 4.56 -22.42
C SER A 177 3.03 4.10 -23.22
N LEU A 178 4.20 4.61 -22.89
CA LEU A 178 5.47 4.26 -23.52
C LEU A 178 6.25 3.30 -22.63
N ASP A 179 6.74 2.21 -23.20
CA ASP A 179 7.72 1.34 -22.59
C ASP A 179 9.04 1.48 -23.35
N LEU A 180 10.00 2.17 -22.73
CA LEU A 180 11.29 2.46 -23.34
C LEU A 180 12.24 1.24 -23.33
N GLU A 181 12.07 0.32 -22.39
CA GLU A 181 12.87 -0.91 -22.32
C GLU A 181 12.45 -1.87 -23.43
N ALA A 182 11.14 -2.11 -23.56
CA ALA A 182 10.57 -2.92 -24.63
C ALA A 182 10.51 -2.19 -25.98
N LYS A 183 10.77 -0.87 -26.01
CA LYS A 183 10.65 0.01 -27.19
C LYS A 183 9.26 -0.05 -27.83
N THR A 184 8.22 -0.08 -27.01
CA THR A 184 6.82 -0.17 -27.47
C THR A 184 5.98 1.01 -26.99
N ALA A 185 4.90 1.28 -27.72
CA ALA A 185 3.86 2.21 -27.32
C ALA A 185 2.52 1.47 -27.28
N THR A 186 1.79 1.60 -26.17
CA THR A 186 0.47 0.99 -25.98
C THR A 186 -0.59 2.08 -26.03
N PHE A 187 -1.54 1.96 -26.97
CA PHE A 187 -2.66 2.89 -27.12
C PHE A 187 -3.90 2.32 -26.42
N HIS A 188 -4.38 3.02 -25.39
CA HIS A 188 -5.48 2.53 -24.56
C HIS A 188 -6.83 2.91 -25.16
N ARG A 189 -7.73 1.93 -25.31
CA ARG A 189 -9.11 2.17 -25.78
C ARG A 189 -10.04 2.64 -24.66
N ALA A 190 -9.80 2.15 -23.45
CA ALA A 190 -10.52 2.59 -22.26
C ALA A 190 -9.90 3.90 -21.74
N VAL A 191 -10.76 4.79 -21.24
CA VAL A 191 -10.33 6.04 -20.58
C VAL A 191 -10.65 5.92 -19.10
N HIS A 192 -9.62 5.97 -18.27
CA HIS A 192 -9.73 6.05 -16.82
C HIS A 192 -9.27 7.43 -16.37
N LEU A 193 -10.21 8.28 -15.97
CA LEU A 193 -9.92 9.65 -15.58
C LEU A 193 -9.76 9.75 -14.05
N GLY A 194 -8.53 9.93 -13.59
CA GLY A 194 -8.24 10.28 -12.20
C GLY A 194 -8.39 11.78 -11.96
N VAL A 195 -9.01 12.18 -10.85
CA VAL A 195 -9.12 13.57 -10.42
C VAL A 195 -8.20 13.77 -9.21
N ALA A 196 -7.18 14.62 -9.37
CA ALA A 196 -6.29 14.98 -8.27
C ALA A 196 -7.03 15.92 -7.30
N ILE A 197 -7.35 15.42 -6.12
CA ILE A 197 -7.94 16.18 -5.03
C ILE A 197 -6.87 16.45 -3.97
N ASP A 198 -6.86 17.67 -3.45
CA ASP A 198 -6.03 18.00 -2.29
C ASP A 198 -6.71 17.38 -1.07
N LEU A 199 -6.01 16.43 -0.44
CA LEU A 199 -6.29 15.98 0.90
C LEU A 199 -5.44 16.89 1.77
N ASP A 200 -6.02 17.48 2.81
CA ASP A 200 -5.36 18.41 3.72
C ASP A 200 -3.91 18.01 4.13
N GLN A 201 -3.20 18.95 4.76
CA GLN A 201 -1.76 18.82 5.12
C GLN A 201 -1.39 17.58 5.97
N GLY A 202 -2.37 16.76 6.37
CA GLY A 202 -2.23 15.50 7.09
C GLY A 202 -1.89 14.26 6.24
N GLY A 203 -1.55 14.43 4.96
CA GLY A 203 -1.12 13.33 4.07
C GLY A 203 -0.23 12.25 4.70
#